data_AF-A0A4V2PJ28-F1
#
_entry.id   AF-A0A4V2PJ28-F1
#
_cell.length_a   1.000
_cell.length_b   1.000
_cell.length_c   1.000
_cell.angle_alpha   90.00
_cell.angle_beta   90.00
_cell.angle_gamma   90.00
#
_symmetry.space_group_name_H-M   'P 1'
#
loop_
_entity.id
_entity.type
_entity.pdbx_description
1 polymer ?
#
loop_
_entity_poly.entity_id
_entity_poly.type
_entity_poly.pdbx_seq_one_letter_code
_entity_poly.pdbx_strand_id
1 'polypeptide(L)'
;MTTTMKRMAVSIAAVGALMSGTALAVATPAMAAEPCGLSYQTGDVPGGPLKIVYYKIRNCHDTTVKRKLDIAGTTDGTCHTIKPGQTVSDSRVIAGWAAVRDIKAC
;
A
#
# COMPACT_ATOMS: atom_id res chain seq x y z
N MET A 1 -65.42 -20.86 -4.79
CA MET A 1 -64.62 -19.86 -4.04
C MET A 1 -63.15 -20.10 -4.36
N THR A 2 -62.54 -19.09 -4.99
CA THR A 2 -61.12 -18.65 -4.89
C THR A 2 -60.32 -19.30 -3.74
N THR A 3 -59.03 -19.68 -3.84
CA THR A 3 -57.89 -18.94 -4.41
C THR A 3 -56.61 -19.80 -4.40
N THR A 4 -55.71 -19.55 -5.37
CA THR A 4 -54.22 -19.67 -5.30
C THR A 4 -53.59 -21.08 -5.30
N MET A 5 -53.30 -21.62 -6.50
CA MET A 5 -51.96 -21.71 -7.12
C MET A 5 -50.95 -22.55 -6.31
N LYS A 6 -50.77 -23.84 -6.61
CA LYS A 6 -50.00 -24.41 -7.74
C LYS A 6 -48.48 -24.22 -7.56
N ARG A 7 -47.86 -25.31 -7.08
CA ARG A 7 -46.51 -25.83 -7.38
C ARG A 7 -45.32 -24.98 -6.95
N MET A 8 -44.52 -25.51 -6.02
CA MET A 8 -43.08 -25.78 -6.24
C MET A 8 -42.61 -26.82 -5.22
N ALA A 9 -43.01 -28.07 -5.47
CA ALA A 9 -42.14 -29.20 -5.14
C ALA A 9 -41.21 -29.42 -6.34
N VAL A 10 -40.22 -30.29 -6.17
CA VAL A 10 -39.17 -30.70 -7.14
C VAL A 10 -38.06 -29.64 -7.29
N SER A 11 -36.75 -29.93 -7.22
CA SER A 11 -36.05 -31.19 -7.45
C SER A 11 -34.65 -31.11 -6.83
N ILE A 12 -34.35 -31.98 -5.88
CA ILE A 12 -32.97 -32.40 -5.61
C ILE A 12 -32.69 -33.46 -6.67
N ALA A 13 -32.04 -33.09 -7.79
CA ALA A 13 -31.49 -33.95 -8.86
C ALA A 13 -31.82 -33.46 -10.29
N ALA A 14 -31.26 -32.31 -10.64
CA ALA A 14 -30.91 -31.85 -12.00
C ALA A 14 -30.24 -30.49 -11.74
N VAL A 15 -28.98 -30.22 -12.03
CA VAL A 15 -28.38 -30.19 -13.35
C VAL A 15 -26.86 -30.13 -13.14
N GLY A 16 -26.16 -31.25 -13.36
CA GLY A 16 -24.71 -31.31 -13.54
C GLY A 16 -24.25 -30.73 -14.88
N ALA A 17 -24.78 -29.56 -15.28
CA ALA A 17 -24.50 -28.94 -16.58
C ALA A 17 -24.54 -27.41 -16.59
N LEU A 18 -24.41 -26.74 -15.44
CA LEU A 18 -24.30 -25.27 -15.36
C LEU A 18 -23.34 -24.92 -14.22
N MET A 19 -22.03 -25.16 -14.41
CA MET A 19 -20.92 -24.32 -13.92
C MET A 19 -19.64 -24.62 -14.71
N SER A 20 -19.76 -24.86 -16.02
CA SER A 20 -18.70 -24.55 -16.98
C SER A 20 -18.67 -23.02 -17.17
N GLY A 21 -18.34 -22.30 -16.10
CA GLY A 21 -18.53 -20.85 -16.08
C GLY A 21 -18.31 -20.19 -14.72
N THR A 22 -17.46 -20.73 -13.85
CA THR A 22 -16.93 -19.94 -12.74
C THR A 22 -15.43 -20.00 -12.82
N ALA A 23 -14.91 -18.93 -13.42
CA ALA A 23 -13.63 -18.33 -13.15
C ALA A 23 -12.64 -19.28 -12.47
N LEU A 24 -11.63 -19.67 -13.24
CA LEU A 24 -10.26 -19.57 -12.75
C LEU A 24 -10.09 -18.15 -12.19
N ALA A 25 -10.59 -17.90 -10.98
CA ALA A 25 -10.10 -16.84 -10.14
C ALA A 25 -8.71 -17.31 -9.79
N VAL A 26 -7.79 -17.00 -10.71
CA VAL A 26 -6.36 -17.00 -10.47
C VAL A 26 -6.23 -16.27 -9.15
N ALA A 27 -5.98 -17.01 -8.08
CA ALA A 27 -5.46 -16.44 -6.86
C ALA A 27 -4.03 -16.03 -7.21
N THR A 28 -3.89 -14.98 -8.03
CA THR A 28 -2.69 -14.19 -8.02
C THR A 28 -2.54 -13.77 -6.57
N PRO A 29 -1.38 -13.96 -5.92
CA PRO A 29 -1.10 -13.18 -4.75
C PRO A 29 -1.28 -11.74 -5.24
N ALA A 30 -2.29 -11.03 -4.74
CA ALA A 30 -2.24 -9.60 -4.75
C ALA A 30 -0.94 -9.30 -4.01
N MET A 31 0.16 -9.15 -4.75
CA MET A 31 1.39 -8.60 -4.24
C MET A 31 0.93 -7.27 -3.70
N ALA A 32 0.77 -7.22 -2.37
CA ALA A 32 0.27 -6.05 -1.69
C ALA A 32 1.30 -4.97 -1.98
N ALA A 33 1.04 -4.21 -3.04
CA ALA A 33 1.96 -3.23 -3.53
C ALA A 33 2.11 -2.21 -2.39
N GLU A 34 3.35 -1.86 -2.05
CA GLU A 34 3.67 -1.07 -0.86
C GLU A 34 2.74 0.15 -0.74
N PRO A 35 2.34 0.57 0.47
CA PRO A 35 1.41 1.68 0.62
C PRO A 35 1.90 2.93 -0.13
N CYS A 36 0.97 3.63 -0.79
CA CYS A 36 1.26 4.87 -1.49
C CYS A 36 1.78 5.94 -0.51
N GLY A 37 2.71 6.78 -0.97
CA GLY A 37 3.30 7.83 -0.14
C GLY A 37 4.48 7.32 0.68
N LEU A 38 4.56 7.75 1.94
CA LEU A 38 5.69 7.46 2.83
C LEU A 38 5.41 6.21 3.68
N SER A 39 6.38 5.31 3.73
CA SER A 39 6.50 4.28 4.77
C SER A 39 7.89 4.40 5.38
N TYR A 40 8.01 4.33 6.71
CA TYR A 40 9.31 4.40 7.36
C TYR A 40 9.36 3.59 8.64
N GLN A 41 10.59 3.28 9.04
CA GLN A 41 10.93 2.64 10.31
C GLN A 41 12.13 3.37 10.91
N THR A 42 12.18 3.46 12.23
CA THR A 42 13.29 4.08 12.95
C THR A 42 14.04 3.02 13.74
N GLY A 43 15.37 3.08 13.69
CA GLY A 43 16.27 2.30 14.55
C GLY A 43 17.21 3.21 15.30
N ASP A 44 17.77 2.72 16.40
CA ASP A 44 18.76 3.44 17.19
C ASP A 44 20.17 3.27 16.61
N VAL A 45 20.99 4.32 16.68
CA VAL A 45 22.41 4.24 16.32
C VAL A 45 23.22 4.00 17.60
N PRO A 46 24.02 2.92 17.67
CA PRO A 46 24.85 2.65 18.85
C PRO A 46 25.80 3.81 19.17
N GLY A 47 25.92 4.13 20.46
CA GLY A 47 26.94 5.06 20.94
C GLY A 47 26.56 6.55 20.96
N GLY A 48 25.28 6.92 20.80
CA GLY A 48 24.91 8.32 20.93
C GLY A 48 23.42 8.63 20.82
N PRO A 49 23.04 9.92 20.84
CA PRO A 49 21.66 10.37 20.81
C PRO A 49 21.12 10.43 19.38
N LEU A 50 21.55 9.54 18.48
CA LEU A 50 21.19 9.54 17.07
C LEU A 50 20.29 8.35 16.75
N LYS A 51 19.44 8.52 15.74
CA LYS A 51 18.62 7.45 15.19
C LYS A 51 18.73 7.41 13.68
N ILE A 52 18.56 6.23 13.11
CA ILE A 52 18.50 6.01 11.68
C ILE A 52 17.05 5.80 11.27
N VAL A 53 16.62 6.52 10.25
CA VAL A 53 15.31 6.37 9.62
C VAL A 53 15.52 5.63 8.32
N TYR A 54 14.93 4.45 8.18
CA TYR A 54 14.81 3.74 6.90
C TYR A 54 13.45 4.07 6.32
N TYR A 55 13.41 4.62 5.11
CA TYR A 55 12.17 5.12 4.52
C TYR A 55 12.02 4.70 3.06
N LYS A 56 10.76 4.61 2.65
CA LYS A 56 10.32 4.33 1.30
C LYS A 56 9.30 5.36 0.87
N ILE A 57 9.44 5.85 -0.36
CA ILE A 57 8.49 6.79 -0.97
C ILE A 57 7.96 6.15 -2.25
N ARG A 58 6.68 5.78 -2.25
CA ARG A 58 5.99 5.26 -3.44
C ARG A 58 5.19 6.37 -4.12
N ASN A 59 5.52 6.66 -5.37
CA ASN A 59 4.74 7.57 -6.20
C ASN A 59 3.56 6.83 -6.83
N CYS A 60 2.35 7.13 -6.37
CA CYS A 60 1.12 6.58 -6.94
C CYS A 60 0.40 7.55 -7.90
N HIS A 61 1.00 8.70 -8.20
CA HIS A 61 0.50 9.59 -9.24
C HIS A 61 0.90 9.05 -10.63
N ASP A 62 0.20 9.54 -11.65
CA ASP A 62 0.45 9.29 -13.07
C ASP A 62 1.59 10.14 -13.66
N THR A 63 2.15 11.05 -12.85
CA THR A 63 3.24 11.96 -13.23
C THR A 63 4.48 11.74 -12.38
N THR A 64 5.65 12.14 -12.90
CA THR A 64 6.90 12.11 -12.13
C THR A 64 6.87 13.19 -11.05
N VAL A 65 7.14 12.82 -9.80
CA VAL A 65 7.16 13.75 -8.67
C VAL A 65 8.56 13.89 -8.10
N LYS A 66 8.82 15.03 -7.44
CA LYS A 66 10.02 15.24 -6.64
C LYS A 66 9.64 15.36 -5.17
N ARG A 67 10.10 14.43 -4.34
CA ARG A 67 9.73 14.34 -2.92
C ARG A 67 10.95 14.16 -2.03
N LYS A 68 10.86 14.69 -0.82
CA LYS A 68 11.86 14.53 0.25
C LYS A 68 11.18 14.28 1.59
N LEU A 69 11.90 13.66 2.51
CA LEU A 69 11.43 13.42 3.87
C LEU A 69 11.30 14.75 4.61
N ASP A 70 10.16 15.01 5.24
CA ASP A 70 9.92 16.19 6.07
C ASP A 70 10.22 15.85 7.53
N ILE A 71 11.19 16.55 8.12
CA ILE A 71 11.73 16.21 9.44
C ILE A 71 11.54 17.39 10.38
N ALA A 72 10.80 17.17 11.46
CA ALA A 72 10.61 18.16 12.51
C ALA A 72 11.93 18.44 13.23
N GLY A 73 12.23 19.72 13.36
CA GLY A 73 13.31 20.22 14.19
C GLY A 73 14.71 20.12 13.57
N THR A 74 14.87 19.60 12.35
CA THR A 74 16.16 19.59 11.66
C THR A 74 15.96 19.78 10.15
N THR A 75 17.02 19.59 9.36
CA THR A 75 16.93 19.66 7.91
C THR A 75 16.16 18.47 7.33
N ASP A 76 15.49 18.72 6.23
CA ASP A 76 14.74 17.71 5.48
C ASP A 76 15.66 16.70 4.77
N GLY A 77 15.05 15.59 4.37
CA GLY A 77 15.59 14.54 3.51
C GLY A 77 16.20 15.02 2.19
N THR A 78 16.98 14.13 1.58
CA THR A 78 17.41 14.30 0.19
C THR A 78 16.21 14.34 -0.75
N CYS A 79 16.30 15.14 -1.81
CA CYS A 79 15.28 15.17 -2.84
C CYS A 79 15.40 13.99 -3.80
N HIS A 80 14.32 13.25 -3.97
CA HIS A 80 14.21 12.13 -4.89
C HIS A 80 13.29 12.46 -6.06
N THR A 81 13.69 12.12 -7.29
CA THR A 81 12.82 12.15 -8.46
C THR A 81 12.24 10.77 -8.68
N ILE A 82 10.91 10.63 -8.59
CA ILE A 82 10.22 9.34 -8.53
C ILE A 82 9.22 9.27 -9.67
N LYS A 83 9.42 8.34 -10.62
CA LYS A 83 8.51 8.15 -11.76
C LYS A 83 7.16 7.54 -11.31
N PRO A 84 6.11 7.61 -12.14
CA PRO A 84 4.82 6.99 -11.83
C PRO A 84 4.94 5.52 -11.46
N GLY A 85 4.28 5.11 -10.38
CA GLY A 85 4.26 3.74 -9.87
C GLY A 85 5.56 3.25 -9.21
N GLN A 86 6.63 4.04 -9.23
CA GLN A 86 7.92 3.65 -8.65
C GLN A 86 7.97 3.88 -7.13
N THR A 87 8.75 3.04 -6.46
CA THR A 87 9.17 3.26 -5.07
C THR A 87 10.66 3.54 -5.02
N VAL A 88 11.06 4.54 -4.24
CA VAL A 88 12.45 4.77 -3.81
C VAL A 88 12.59 4.34 -2.36
N SER A 89 13.66 3.62 -2.04
CA SER A 89 14.05 3.28 -0.66
C SER A 89 15.37 3.94 -0.33
N ASP A 90 15.47 4.54 0.86
CA ASP A 90 16.68 5.23 1.30
C ASP A 90 16.72 5.28 2.84
N SER A 91 17.81 5.80 3.40
CA SER A 91 17.98 5.96 4.84
C SER A 91 18.57 7.32 5.19
N ARG A 92 18.30 7.77 6.42
CA ARG A 92 18.86 9.02 6.93
C ARG A 92 19.10 8.94 8.42
N VAL A 93 20.28 9.37 8.85
CA VAL A 93 20.57 9.58 10.27
C VAL A 93 20.06 10.95 10.69
N ILE A 94 19.32 10.99 11.79
CA ILE A 94 18.82 12.22 12.40
C ILE A 94 19.10 12.23 13.90
N ALA A 95 19.01 13.40 14.51
CA ALA A 95 19.05 13.51 15.96
C ALA A 95 17.90 12.74 16.60
N GLY A 96 18.13 12.14 17.76
CA GLY A 96 17.16 11.29 18.47
C GLY A 96 15.87 12.02 18.82
N TRP A 97 15.97 13.32 19.11
CA TRP A 97 14.84 14.21 19.38
C TRP A 97 14.09 14.69 18.12
N ALA A 98 14.69 14.61 16.92
CA ALA A 98 14.03 14.98 15.68
C ALA A 98 12.98 13.93 15.29
N ALA A 99 11.93 14.29 14.56
CA ALA A 99 10.87 13.34 14.19
C ALA A 99 10.51 13.42 12.70
N VAL A 100 10.21 12.27 12.08
CA VAL A 100 9.65 12.24 10.73
C VAL A 100 8.19 12.69 10.82
N ARG A 101 7.82 13.72 10.06
CA ARG A 101 6.43 14.19 9.99
C ARG A 101 5.69 13.57 8.83
N ASP A 102 6.27 13.70 7.64
CA ASP A 102 5.67 13.23 6.38
C ASP A 102 6.73 13.28 5.25
N ILE A 103 6.29 13.23 4.00
CA ILE A 103 7.02 13.68 2.81
C ILE A 103 6.48 15.03 2.32
N LYS A 104 7.34 15.84 1.71
CA LYS A 104 6.92 17.07 1.04
C LYS A 104 7.57 17.23 -0.34
N ALA A 105 7.07 18.18 -1.12
CA ALA A 105 7.71 18.56 -2.37
C ALA A 105 9.15 19.03 -2.12
N CYS A 106 10.03 18.68 -3.05
CA CYS A 106 11.24 19.47 -3.23
C CYS A 106 10.87 20.80 -3.88
#